data_AF-A0ABD0P3A1-F1
#
_entry.id   AF-A0ABD0P3A1-F1
#
_cell.length_a   1.000
_cell.length_b   1.000
_cell.length_c   1.000
_cell.angle_alpha   90.00
_cell.angle_beta   90.00
_cell.angle_gamma   90.00
#
_symmetry.space_group_name_H-M   'P 1'
#
loop_
_entity.id
_entity.type
_entity.pdbx_description
1 polymer ?
#
loop_
_entity_poly.entity_id
_entity_poly.type
_entity_poly.pdbx_seq_one_letter_code
_entity_poly.pdbx_strand_id
1 'polypeptide(L)'
;MIHWAQESFIQNPELVRLMFSLLHRQYDALGELIRALPKAYAINAVSVQDTMDLLECLGQIRSLLIVQMGPEEERLMIQSIG
;
A
#
# COMPACT_ATOMS: atom_id res chain seq x y z
N MET A 1 -7.66 21.75 -3.97
CA MET A 1 -6.72 21.45 -5.08
C MET A 1 -6.88 22.45 -6.22
N ILE A 2 -8.07 22.61 -6.79
CA ILE A 2 -8.31 23.61 -7.86
C ILE A 2 -8.01 25.03 -7.36
N HIS A 3 -8.48 25.37 -6.15
CA HIS A 3 -8.19 26.66 -5.51
C HIS A 3 -6.68 26.91 -5.31
N TRP A 4 -5.95 25.93 -4.75
CA TRP A 4 -4.49 26.05 -4.55
C TRP A 4 -3.72 26.27 -5.85
N ALA A 5 -4.14 25.62 -6.94
CA ALA A 5 -3.54 25.80 -8.27
C ALA A 5 -3.93 27.15 -8.91
N GLN A 6 -5.02 27.78 -8.47
CA GLN A 6 -5.48 29.08 -8.96
C GLN A 6 -4.88 30.26 -8.19
N GLU A 7 -4.61 30.08 -6.89
CA GLU A 7 -4.08 31.14 -6.02
C GLU A 7 -2.57 31.39 -6.20
N SER A 8 -1.81 30.36 -6.58
CA SER A 8 -0.35 30.46 -6.64
C SER A 8 0.29 29.48 -7.62
N PHE A 9 1.45 29.85 -8.16
CA PHE A 9 2.24 28.96 -9.01
C PHE A 9 2.95 27.89 -8.17
N ILE A 10 2.65 26.62 -8.44
CA ILE A 10 3.21 25.48 -7.71
C ILE A 10 4.48 25.01 -8.42
N GLN A 11 5.64 25.21 -7.78
CA GLN A 11 6.94 24.86 -8.36
C GLN A 11 7.29 23.37 -8.24
N ASN A 12 6.87 22.70 -7.16
CA ASN A 12 7.24 21.31 -6.89
C ASN A 12 6.43 20.34 -7.79
N PRO A 13 7.06 19.64 -8.75
CA PRO A 13 6.36 18.74 -9.66
C PRO A 13 5.79 17.49 -8.98
N GLU A 14 6.38 17.03 -7.87
CA GLU A 14 5.86 15.90 -7.10
C GLU A 14 4.54 16.25 -6.42
N LEU A 15 4.45 17.47 -5.87
CA LEU A 15 3.21 17.98 -5.29
C LEU A 15 2.11 18.07 -6.35
N VAL A 16 2.44 18.56 -7.55
CA VAL A 16 1.50 18.62 -8.69
C VAL A 16 0.99 17.21 -9.03
N ARG A 17 1.88 16.21 -9.12
CA ARG A 17 1.49 14.81 -9.38
C ARG A 17 0.54 14.27 -8.32
N LEU A 18 0.82 14.51 -7.03
CA LEU A 18 -0.04 14.05 -5.94
C LEU A 18 -1.40 14.75 -5.95
N MET A 19 -1.44 16.05 -6.22
CA MET A 19 -2.69 16.81 -6.33
C MET A 19 -3.57 16.27 -7.45
N PHE A 20 -3.04 16.11 -8.67
CA PHE A 20 -3.85 15.59 -9.78
C PHE A 20 -4.24 14.13 -9.58
N SER A 21 -3.36 13.31 -8.98
CA SER A 21 -3.70 11.93 -8.63
C SER A 21 -4.89 11.90 -7.66
N LEU A 22 -4.87 12.70 -6.59
CA LEU A 22 -5.98 12.74 -5.65
C LEU A 22 -7.27 13.28 -6.29
N LEU A 23 -7.17 14.32 -7.13
CA LEU A 23 -8.33 14.88 -7.83
C LEU A 23 -8.97 13.84 -8.76
N HIS A 24 -8.16 13.12 -9.55
CA HIS A 24 -8.65 12.07 -10.44
C HIS A 24 -9.43 10.99 -9.68
N ARG A 25 -8.93 10.56 -8.50
CA ARG A 25 -9.62 9.55 -7.66
C ARG A 25 -10.97 10.02 -7.14
N GLN A 26 -11.16 11.33 -6.91
CA GLN A 26 -12.45 11.88 -6.47
C GLN A 26 -13.53 11.79 -7.55
N TYR A 27 -13.14 11.84 -8.83
CA TYR A 27 -14.07 11.72 -9.96
C TYR A 27 -14.20 10.28 -10.46
N ASP A 28 -13.14 9.48 -10.41
CA ASP A 28 -13.13 8.07 -10.84
C ASP A 28 -13.39 7.09 -9.67
N ALA A 29 -14.41 7.35 -8.85
CA ALA A 29 -14.71 6.51 -7.69
C ALA A 29 -15.09 5.07 -8.08
N LEU A 30 -15.79 4.90 -9.21
CA LEU A 30 -16.13 3.57 -9.73
C LEU A 30 -14.90 2.82 -10.23
N GLY A 31 -13.99 3.47 -10.97
CA GLY A 31 -12.75 2.84 -11.41
C GLY A 31 -11.83 2.51 -10.23
N GLU A 32 -11.78 3.35 -9.20
CA GLU A 32 -11.09 3.04 -7.94
C GLU A 32 -11.66 1.80 -7.25
N LEU A 33 -12.99 1.69 -7.15
CA LEU A 33 -13.65 0.51 -6.58
C LEU A 33 -13.36 -0.75 -7.40
N ILE A 34 -13.49 -0.68 -8.73
CA ILE A 34 -13.21 -1.80 -9.62
C ILE A 34 -11.75 -2.27 -9.50
N ARG A 35 -10.80 -1.33 -9.35
CA ARG A 35 -9.38 -1.67 -9.17
C ARG A 35 -9.06 -2.25 -7.79
N ALA A 36 -9.82 -1.86 -6.76
CA ALA A 36 -9.67 -2.37 -5.40
C ALA A 36 -10.33 -3.74 -5.19
N LEU A 37 -11.47 -4.00 -5.87
CA LEU A 37 -12.31 -5.18 -5.65
C LEU A 37 -11.57 -6.52 -5.82
N PRO A 38 -10.66 -6.73 -6.80
CA PRO A 38 -9.90 -7.98 -6.92
C PRO A 38 -9.00 -8.28 -5.72
N LYS A 39 -8.70 -7.29 -4.87
CA LYS A 39 -7.92 -7.46 -3.64
C LYS A 39 -8.81 -7.70 -2.41
N ALA A 40 -10.12 -7.54 -2.53
CA ALA A 40 -11.06 -7.83 -1.45
C ALA A 40 -11.23 -9.35 -1.31
N TYR A 41 -11.13 -9.85 -0.08
CA TYR A 41 -11.29 -11.26 0.23
C TYR A 41 -12.06 -11.42 1.53
N ALA A 42 -12.94 -12.41 1.60
CA ALA A 42 -13.75 -12.71 2.78
C ALA A 42 -13.23 -13.98 3.44
N ILE A 43 -13.03 -13.91 4.76
CA ILE A 43 -12.59 -15.03 5.60
C ILE A 43 -13.69 -15.42 6.58
N ASN A 44 -13.66 -16.67 7.04
CA ASN A 44 -14.51 -17.11 8.15
C ASN A 44 -14.00 -16.51 9.46
N ALA A 45 -14.92 -16.15 10.36
CA ALA A 45 -14.60 -15.66 11.70
C ALA A 45 -13.70 -16.62 12.51
N VAL A 46 -13.81 -17.93 12.28
CA VAL A 46 -12.97 -18.94 12.95
C VAL A 46 -11.49 -18.83 12.53
N SER A 47 -11.22 -18.36 11.31
CA SER A 47 -9.86 -18.29 10.73
C SER A 47 -9.18 -16.94 10.96
N VAL A 48 -9.77 -16.04 11.77
CA VAL A 48 -9.25 -14.68 11.97
C VAL A 48 -7.85 -14.71 12.59
N GLN A 49 -7.63 -15.54 13.61
CA GLN A 49 -6.32 -15.60 14.28
C GLN A 49 -5.22 -16.07 13.32
N ASP A 50 -5.42 -17.21 12.66
CA ASP A 50 -4.46 -17.75 11.69
C ASP A 50 -4.18 -16.76 10.55
N THR A 51 -5.20 -16.03 10.09
CA THR A 51 -5.03 -15.01 9.03
C THR A 51 -4.24 -13.80 9.52
N MET A 52 -4.40 -13.40 10.78
CA MET A 52 -3.63 -12.30 11.37
C MET A 52 -2.15 -12.67 11.49
N ASP A 53 -1.85 -13.87 11.97
CA ASP A 53 -0.48 -14.38 12.08
C ASP A 53 0.18 -14.47 10.68
N LEU A 54 -0.56 -14.96 9.68
CA LEU A 54 -0.11 -14.97 8.28
C LEU A 54 0.18 -13.56 7.73
N LEU A 55 -0.69 -12.59 8.01
CA LEU A 55 -0.51 -11.20 7.58
C LEU A 55 0.71 -10.55 8.24
N GLU A 56 0.99 -10.87 9.50
CA GLU A 56 2.18 -10.41 10.21
C GLU A 56 3.45 -10.95 9.55
N CYS A 57 3.54 -12.27 9.32
CA CYS A 57 4.68 -12.88 8.63
C CYS A 57 4.89 -12.28 7.24
N LEU A 58 3.81 -12.07 6.48
CA LEU A 58 3.89 -11.41 5.16
C LEU A 58 4.39 -9.96 5.26
N GLY A 59 3.99 -9.24 6.31
CA GLY A 59 4.49 -7.89 6.62
C GLY A 59 5.99 -7.87 6.87
N GLN A 60 6.49 -8.82 7.66
CA GLN A 60 7.93 -8.99 7.92
C GLN A 60 8.69 -9.25 6.61
N ILE A 61 8.25 -10.22 5.80
CA ILE A 61 8.86 -10.52 4.50
C ILE A 61 8.89 -9.28 3.59
N ARG A 62 7.80 -8.51 3.53
CA ARG A 62 7.73 -7.29 2.71
C ARG A 62 8.68 -6.18 3.17
N SER A 63 8.93 -6.06 4.47
CA SER A 63 9.88 -5.06 5.00
C SER A 63 11.32 -5.32 4.54
N LEU A 64 11.69 -6.59 4.38
CA LEU A 64 13.03 -7.00 3.93
C LEU A 64 13.28 -6.64 2.46
N LEU A 65 12.24 -6.50 1.62
CA LEU A 65 12.38 -6.18 0.19
C LEU A 65 12.97 -4.79 -0.09
N ILE A 66 12.93 -3.88 0.88
CA ILE A 66 13.40 -2.49 0.73
C ILE A 66 14.84 -2.34 1.26
N VAL A 67 15.35 -3.33 1.99
CA VAL A 67 16.65 -3.31 2.64
C VAL A 67 17.65 -4.14 1.84
N GLN A 68 18.93 -3.77 1.90
CA GLN A 68 20.00 -4.59 1.33
C GLN A 68 20.20 -5.85 2.17
N MET A 69 20.15 -7.03 1.53
CA MET A 69 20.26 -8.31 2.22
C MET A 69 21.62 -8.50 2.89
N GLY A 70 21.58 -8.85 4.17
CA GLY A 70 22.71 -9.31 4.97
C GLY A 70 22.39 -10.62 5.71
N PRO A 71 23.35 -11.15 6.48
CA PRO A 71 23.19 -12.45 7.16
C PRO A 71 22.11 -12.45 8.25
N GLU A 72 21.76 -11.29 8.81
CA GLU A 72 20.67 -11.18 9.79
C GLU A 72 19.30 -11.16 9.09
N GLU A 73 19.18 -10.41 7.99
CA GLU A 73 17.98 -10.34 7.15
C GLU A 73 17.66 -11.70 6.53
N GLU A 74 18.66 -12.46 6.10
CA GLU A 74 18.49 -13.84 5.62
C GLU A 74 17.91 -14.76 6.70
N ARG A 75 18.38 -14.64 7.95
CA ARG A 75 17.85 -15.43 9.07
C ARG A 75 16.41 -15.07 9.39
N LEU A 76 16.09 -13.77 9.41
CA LEU A 76 14.73 -13.28 9.60
C LEU A 76 13.81 -13.78 8.49
N MET A 77 14.25 -13.77 7.24
CA MET A 77 13.48 -14.28 6.11
C MET A 77 13.15 -15.78 6.27
N ILE A 78 14.12 -16.60 6.68
CA ILE A 78 13.90 -18.04 6.92
C ILE A 78 12.87 -18.25 8.03
N GLN A 79 12.96 -17.48 9.11
CA GLN A 79 12.02 -17.56 10.23
C GLN A 79 10.60 -17.12 9.86
N SER A 80 10.43 -16.09 9.02
CA SER A 80 9.09 -15.63 8.60
C SER A 80 8.42 -16.53 7.55
N ILE A 81 9.16 -17.46 6.93
CA ILE A 81 8.64 -18.42 5.94
C ILE A 81 8.22 -19.76 6.58
N GLY A 82 8.91 -20.17 7.66
CA GLY A 82 8.68 -21.43 8.36
C GLY A 82 7.57 -21.35 9.39
#